data_AF-A0A7S4F9B9-F1
#
_entry.id   AF-A0A7S4F9B9-F1
#
_cell.length_a   1.000
_cell.length_b   1.000
_cell.length_c   1.000
_cell.angle_alpha   90.00
_cell.angle_beta   90.00
_cell.angle_gamma   90.00
#
_symmetry.space_group_name_H-M   'P 1'
#
loop_
_entity.id
_entity.type
_entity.pdbx_description
1 polymer ?
#
loop_
_entity_poly.entity_id
_entity_poly.type
_entity_poly.pdbx_seq_one_letter_code
_entity_poly.pdbx_strand_id
1 'polypeptide(L)'
;MTDFMEKQAVCVWTRAHIRGIGAWDMCTYSADIDIWVSRRIQQRGSFEGDCVLEVVSALRAAAKAGPEPVLIDVGGNIGMFSLAAAAVGVETHTFEPVPANALKLMASAVRNGFGHLIHLYSMGASDDNSVFAMGVNPQNQGGVTHVPLLEEGAKFMQIPVVPLDSVLPSDAFSKRPVYLKMDIEGGECRALRGMRRFLQKANLIGAAFETDKSETIACCNELMRPPNGAFQLLRFHQSLCPYDQDRRNKLPFEDLCFLKPKNVAPAVGMNATWPDNMIWKPC
;
A
#
# COMPACT_ATOMS: atom_id res chain seq x y z
N MET A 1 8.30 -8.02 30.01
CA MET A 1 7.75 -7.14 28.94
C MET A 1 8.86 -6.38 28.23
N THR A 2 9.85 -5.87 28.96
CA THR A 2 11.09 -5.25 28.46
C THR A 2 11.82 -6.08 27.38
N ASP A 3 12.31 -7.28 27.71
CA ASP A 3 13.17 -8.10 26.82
C ASP A 3 12.57 -8.36 25.41
N PHE A 4 11.25 -8.49 25.28
CA PHE A 4 10.60 -8.66 23.98
C PHE A 4 10.64 -7.38 23.13
N MET A 5 10.37 -6.22 23.74
CA MET A 5 10.42 -4.94 23.04
C MET A 5 11.86 -4.46 22.80
N GLU A 6 12.80 -4.76 23.70
CA GLU A 6 14.22 -4.52 23.51
C GLU A 6 14.76 -5.29 22.30
N LYS A 7 14.42 -6.58 22.16
CA LYS A 7 14.78 -7.40 20.98
C LYS A 7 14.15 -6.88 19.68
N GLN A 8 12.92 -6.36 19.72
CA GLN A 8 12.29 -5.72 18.56
C GLN A 8 12.93 -4.39 18.18
N ALA A 9 13.48 -3.63 19.13
CA ALA A 9 14.13 -2.35 18.87
C ALA A 9 15.48 -2.45 18.12
N VAL A 10 16.18 -3.59 18.22
CA VAL A 10 17.49 -3.78 17.57
C VAL A 10 17.35 -3.80 16.03
N CYS A 11 18.20 -3.04 15.34
CA CYS A 11 18.31 -3.05 13.89
C CYS A 11 19.31 -4.10 13.40
N VAL A 12 18.85 -5.05 12.57
CA VAL A 12 19.74 -5.73 11.64
C VAL A 12 19.86 -4.87 10.38
N TRP A 13 20.96 -4.13 10.28
CA TRP A 13 21.21 -3.22 9.16
C TRP A 13 21.51 -4.01 7.88
N THR A 14 20.64 -3.84 6.89
CA THR A 14 20.64 -4.60 5.65
C THR A 14 20.74 -3.67 4.45
N ARG A 15 21.58 -4.02 3.46
CA ARG A 15 21.67 -3.26 2.20
C ARG A 15 20.56 -3.68 1.24
N ALA A 16 19.40 -3.04 1.39
CA ALA A 16 18.30 -3.21 0.46
C ALA A 16 18.67 -2.69 -0.93
N HIS A 17 18.17 -3.35 -1.97
CA HIS A 17 18.40 -2.97 -3.36
C HIS A 17 17.34 -3.53 -4.28
N ILE A 18 16.99 -2.75 -5.31
CA ILE A 18 16.14 -3.17 -6.41
C ILE A 18 16.80 -2.72 -7.71
N ARG A 19 17.01 -3.66 -8.64
CA ARG A 19 17.55 -3.35 -9.96
C ARG A 19 16.62 -2.37 -10.68
N GLY A 20 17.19 -1.26 -11.15
CA GLY A 20 16.42 -0.18 -11.77
C GLY A 20 16.07 0.95 -10.80
N ILE A 21 15.96 0.72 -9.49
CA ILE A 21 15.77 1.78 -8.49
C ILE A 21 17.11 2.31 -8.01
N GLY A 22 17.87 1.47 -7.28
CA GLY A 22 19.01 1.86 -6.47
C GLY A 22 19.21 0.92 -5.27
N ALA A 23 19.99 1.37 -4.28
CA ALA A 23 20.25 0.62 -3.03
C ALA A 23 20.35 1.58 -1.83
N TRP A 24 19.83 1.16 -0.69
CA TRP A 24 19.73 1.94 0.55
C TRP A 24 19.87 1.04 1.78
N ASP A 25 20.15 1.61 2.94
CA ASP A 25 20.28 0.86 4.19
C ASP A 25 18.90 0.75 4.88
N MET A 26 18.46 -0.47 5.21
CA MET A 26 17.23 -0.72 5.98
C MET A 26 17.54 -1.29 7.36
N CYS A 27 16.91 -0.73 8.38
CA CYS A 27 16.79 -1.35 9.70
C CYS A 27 15.72 -2.45 9.62
N THR A 28 16.15 -3.70 9.66
CA THR A 28 15.25 -4.87 9.61
C THR A 28 15.16 -5.56 10.98
N TYR A 29 14.18 -6.43 11.18
CA TYR A 29 14.20 -7.39 12.29
C TYR A 29 15.24 -8.48 12.02
N SER A 30 15.64 -9.23 13.05
CA SER A 30 16.46 -10.42 12.83
C SER A 30 15.67 -11.50 12.06
N ALA A 31 16.35 -12.25 11.19
CA ALA A 31 15.74 -13.22 10.28
C ALA A 31 15.08 -14.43 10.98
N ASP A 32 15.34 -14.65 12.27
CA ASP A 32 14.65 -15.60 13.14
C ASP A 32 13.34 -15.06 13.74
N ILE A 33 13.20 -13.73 13.85
CA ILE A 33 12.01 -13.03 14.36
C ILE A 33 11.00 -12.78 13.24
N ASP A 34 11.44 -12.21 12.12
CA ASP A 34 10.61 -11.95 10.95
C ASP A 34 11.12 -12.78 9.78
N ILE A 35 10.47 -13.92 9.62
CA ILE A 35 10.81 -14.93 8.63
C ILE A 35 10.30 -14.59 7.22
N TRP A 36 9.50 -13.53 7.08
CA TRP A 36 8.81 -13.14 5.87
C TRP A 36 9.46 -11.92 5.23
N VAL A 37 9.31 -10.73 5.82
CA VAL A 37 9.71 -9.47 5.17
C VAL A 37 11.21 -9.23 5.35
N SER A 38 11.67 -9.14 6.59
CA SER A 38 13.07 -8.89 6.95
C SER A 38 14.01 -9.98 6.41
N ARG A 39 13.65 -11.26 6.55
CA ARG A 39 14.42 -12.37 5.98
C ARG A 39 14.53 -12.28 4.45
N ARG A 40 13.46 -11.94 3.73
CA ARG A 40 13.51 -11.74 2.26
C ARG A 40 14.44 -10.58 1.90
N ILE A 41 14.34 -9.44 2.59
CA ILE A 41 15.21 -8.28 2.35
C ILE A 41 16.68 -8.62 2.62
N GLN A 42 16.98 -9.35 3.70
CA GLN A 42 18.34 -9.82 4.02
C GLN A 42 18.91 -10.80 2.99
N GLN A 43 18.08 -11.68 2.43
CA GLN A 43 18.53 -12.69 1.46
C GLN A 43 18.55 -12.20 0.00
N ARG A 44 17.70 -11.23 -0.36
CA ARG A 44 17.41 -10.86 -1.76
C ARG A 44 17.45 -9.35 -2.03
N GLY A 45 17.76 -8.53 -1.02
CA GLY A 45 17.75 -7.06 -1.13
C GLY A 45 16.36 -6.42 -1.10
N SER A 46 15.28 -7.17 -1.25
CA SER A 46 13.92 -6.62 -1.27
C SER A 46 12.85 -7.64 -0.82
N PHE A 47 11.72 -7.09 -0.35
CA PHE A 47 10.42 -7.74 -0.34
C PHE A 47 9.60 -7.11 -1.48
N GLU A 48 8.81 -7.92 -2.20
CA GLU A 48 7.96 -7.47 -3.33
C GLU A 48 8.66 -6.60 -4.40
N GLY A 49 9.95 -6.84 -4.65
CA GLY A 49 10.80 -5.94 -5.44
C GLY A 49 10.27 -5.58 -6.83
N ASP A 50 9.55 -6.50 -7.49
CA ASP A 50 8.92 -6.24 -8.80
C ASP A 50 7.76 -5.23 -8.70
N CYS A 51 6.93 -5.29 -7.66
CA CYS A 51 5.86 -4.33 -7.46
C CYS A 51 6.40 -2.97 -7.00
N VAL A 52 7.37 -2.97 -6.08
CA VAL A 52 8.08 -1.74 -5.67
C VAL A 52 8.72 -1.06 -6.90
N LEU A 53 9.27 -1.85 -7.84
CA LEU A 53 9.77 -1.33 -9.13
C LEU A 53 8.66 -0.77 -10.02
N GLU A 54 7.49 -1.42 -10.13
CA GLU A 54 6.33 -0.90 -10.89
C GLU A 54 5.88 0.47 -10.33
N VAL A 55 5.64 0.55 -9.01
CA VAL A 55 5.25 1.78 -8.29
C VAL A 55 6.27 2.91 -8.50
N VAL A 56 7.55 2.64 -8.25
CA VAL A 56 8.62 3.64 -8.40
C VAL A 56 8.85 4.02 -9.88
N SER A 57 8.58 3.13 -10.83
CA SER A 57 8.64 3.45 -12.26
C SER A 57 7.49 4.36 -12.69
N ALA A 58 6.27 4.13 -12.20
CA ALA A 58 5.12 5.00 -12.44
C ALA A 58 5.35 6.42 -11.86
N LEU A 59 5.84 6.50 -10.62
CA LEU A 59 6.21 7.77 -9.99
C LEU A 59 7.29 8.51 -10.81
N ARG A 60 8.37 7.83 -11.21
CA ARG A 60 9.43 8.42 -12.07
C ARG A 60 8.95 8.82 -13.46
N ALA A 61 7.96 8.12 -14.03
CA ALA A 61 7.35 8.51 -15.30
C ALA A 61 6.55 9.81 -15.14
N ALA A 62 5.75 9.92 -14.07
CA ALA A 62 5.00 11.13 -13.76
C ALA A 62 5.90 12.34 -13.45
N ALA A 63 7.00 12.14 -12.71
CA ALA A 63 7.99 13.18 -12.43
C ALA A 63 8.63 13.79 -13.70
N LYS A 64 8.69 13.04 -14.81
CA LYS A 64 9.16 13.57 -16.11
C LYS A 64 8.09 14.36 -16.87
N ALA A 65 6.81 14.21 -16.50
CA ALA A 65 5.68 14.77 -17.23
C ALA A 65 5.15 16.08 -16.64
N GLY A 66 5.61 16.49 -15.45
CA GLY A 66 5.13 17.72 -14.80
C GLY A 66 5.48 17.82 -13.32
N PRO A 67 4.51 18.10 -12.43
CA PRO A 67 4.77 18.31 -10.99
C PRO A 67 5.36 17.10 -10.28
N GLU A 68 6.10 17.35 -9.21
CA GLU A 68 6.69 16.29 -8.38
C GLU A 68 5.60 15.36 -7.81
N PRO A 69 5.71 14.04 -8.05
CA PRO A 69 4.72 13.08 -7.63
C PRO A 69 4.84 12.78 -6.13
N VAL A 70 3.81 12.12 -5.59
CA VAL A 70 3.74 11.70 -4.18
C VAL A 70 3.35 10.23 -4.11
N LEU A 71 3.97 9.48 -3.20
CA LEU A 71 3.47 8.19 -2.75
C LEU A 71 2.63 8.36 -1.48
N ILE A 72 1.43 7.78 -1.45
CA ILE A 72 0.71 7.50 -0.20
C ILE A 72 0.91 6.01 0.07
N ASP A 73 1.58 5.66 1.17
CA ASP A 73 1.91 4.29 1.57
C ASP A 73 1.12 3.93 2.84
N VAL A 74 -0.02 3.27 2.67
CA VAL A 74 -0.88 2.81 3.77
C VAL A 74 -0.48 1.39 4.15
N GLY A 75 -0.09 1.21 5.43
CA GLY A 75 0.56 -0.01 5.92
C GLY A 75 2.04 -0.08 5.55
N GLY A 76 2.80 0.97 5.86
CA GLY A 76 4.19 1.12 5.42
C GLY A 76 5.16 0.05 5.93
N ASN A 77 4.80 -0.68 6.99
CA ASN A 77 5.61 -1.69 7.65
C ASN A 77 7.02 -1.13 7.94
N ILE A 78 8.10 -1.89 7.74
CA ILE A 78 9.49 -1.41 7.88
C ILE A 78 9.97 -0.52 6.72
N GLY A 79 9.07 -0.03 5.86
CA GLY A 79 9.33 1.04 4.89
C GLY A 79 9.77 0.61 3.50
N MET A 80 9.46 -0.61 3.04
CA MET A 80 9.96 -1.14 1.77
C MET A 80 9.59 -0.26 0.56
N PHE A 81 8.33 0.16 0.44
CA PHE A 81 7.88 1.08 -0.62
C PHE A 81 8.32 2.52 -0.34
N SER A 82 8.04 3.04 0.87
CA SER A 82 8.41 4.39 1.31
C SER A 82 9.89 4.74 1.09
N LEU A 83 10.82 3.86 1.49
CA LEU A 83 12.27 4.10 1.32
C LEU A 83 12.71 3.96 -0.14
N ALA A 84 12.07 3.10 -0.93
CA ALA A 84 12.35 2.98 -2.36
C ALA A 84 11.90 4.22 -3.16
N ALA A 85 10.77 4.82 -2.77
CA ALA A 85 10.30 6.10 -3.31
C ALA A 85 11.23 7.25 -2.89
N ALA A 86 11.58 7.35 -1.61
CA ALA A 86 12.51 8.37 -1.13
C ALA A 86 13.92 8.24 -1.74
N ALA A 87 14.40 7.01 -2.00
CA ALA A 87 15.66 6.75 -2.70
C ALA A 87 15.69 7.26 -4.16
N VAL A 88 14.54 7.68 -4.70
CA VAL A 88 14.44 8.31 -6.04
C VAL A 88 13.97 9.76 -5.97
N GLY A 89 13.98 10.37 -4.78
CA GLY A 89 13.59 11.75 -4.54
C GLY A 89 12.08 12.00 -4.43
N VAL A 90 11.26 10.95 -4.24
CA VAL A 90 9.80 11.08 -4.15
C VAL A 90 9.35 11.21 -2.69
N GLU A 91 8.58 12.27 -2.43
CA GLU A 91 7.88 12.50 -1.18
C GLU A 91 6.84 11.40 -0.90
N THR A 92 6.81 10.91 0.33
CA THR A 92 5.92 9.84 0.77
C THR A 92 5.17 10.21 2.05
N HIS A 93 3.85 10.00 2.07
CA HIS A 93 3.04 9.98 3.28
C HIS A 93 2.77 8.54 3.69
N THR A 94 3.37 8.11 4.80
CA THR A 94 3.35 6.71 5.24
C THR A 94 2.50 6.54 6.49
N PHE A 95 1.51 5.66 6.44
CA PHE A 95 0.70 5.26 7.59
C PHE A 95 1.18 3.91 8.08
N GLU A 96 1.76 3.86 9.28
CA GLU A 96 2.22 2.62 9.90
C GLU A 96 1.88 2.61 11.40
N PRO A 97 0.90 1.79 11.83
CA PRO A 97 0.42 1.82 13.20
C PRO A 97 1.32 1.11 14.21
N VAL A 98 2.13 0.13 13.80
CA VAL A 98 2.95 -0.66 14.74
C VAL A 98 4.20 0.15 15.12
N PRO A 99 4.38 0.54 16.41
CA PRO A 99 5.47 1.44 16.79
C PRO A 99 6.86 0.89 16.45
N ALA A 100 7.06 -0.43 16.53
CA ALA A 100 8.31 -1.06 16.16
C ALA A 100 8.62 -0.91 14.65
N ASN A 101 7.63 -1.11 13.78
CA ASN A 101 7.78 -0.93 12.34
C ASN A 101 8.08 0.54 11.99
N ALA A 102 7.28 1.45 12.54
CA ALA A 102 7.43 2.90 12.42
C ALA A 102 8.84 3.39 12.84
N LEU A 103 9.36 2.90 13.97
CA LEU A 103 10.73 3.22 14.43
C LEU A 103 11.80 2.71 13.46
N LYS A 104 11.66 1.49 12.92
CA LYS A 104 12.60 0.93 11.93
C LYS A 104 12.58 1.69 10.61
N LEU A 105 11.40 2.08 10.15
CA LEU A 105 11.22 2.92 8.97
C LEU A 105 11.95 4.25 9.13
N MET A 106 11.71 4.97 10.24
CA MET A 106 12.37 6.27 10.48
C MET A 106 13.87 6.15 10.74
N ALA A 107 14.33 5.10 11.43
CA ALA A 107 15.76 4.83 11.59
C ALA A 107 16.45 4.64 10.22
N SER A 108 15.78 3.94 9.30
CA SER A 108 16.24 3.79 7.91
C SER A 108 16.20 5.12 7.15
N ALA A 109 15.12 5.90 7.30
CA ALA A 109 15.00 7.21 6.66
C ALA A 109 16.12 8.16 7.09
N VAL A 110 16.39 8.27 8.39
CA VAL A 110 17.48 9.09 8.94
C VAL A 110 18.83 8.62 8.43
N ARG A 111 19.11 7.31 8.45
CA ARG A 111 20.40 6.76 8.02
C ARG A 111 20.74 7.03 6.55
N ASN A 112 19.74 7.13 5.67
CA ASN A 112 19.94 7.45 4.26
C ASN A 112 19.76 8.95 3.93
N GLY A 113 19.47 9.80 4.92
CA GLY A 113 19.16 11.23 4.70
C GLY A 113 17.75 11.51 4.14
N PHE A 114 16.90 10.50 4.04
CA PHE A 114 15.54 10.56 3.49
C PHE A 114 14.50 11.15 4.45
N GLY A 115 14.87 11.53 5.68
CA GLY A 115 13.92 12.03 6.69
C GLY A 115 13.13 13.29 6.29
N HIS A 116 13.56 14.01 5.26
CA HIS A 116 12.85 15.16 4.69
C HIS A 116 11.83 14.81 3.60
N LEU A 117 11.82 13.55 3.14
CA LEU A 117 10.92 13.02 2.10
C LEU A 117 9.82 12.12 2.68
N ILE A 118 9.85 11.79 3.96
CA ILE A 118 8.97 10.79 4.57
C ILE A 118 8.16 11.42 5.71
N HIS A 119 6.85 11.56 5.49
CA HIS A 119 5.86 11.99 6.46
C HIS A 119 5.22 10.75 7.08
N LEU A 120 5.72 10.32 8.23
CA LEU A 120 5.19 9.16 8.96
C LEU A 120 4.00 9.55 9.86
N TYR A 121 2.94 8.75 9.79
CA TYR A 121 1.75 8.82 10.63
C TYR A 121 1.61 7.49 11.40
N SER A 122 1.80 7.53 12.72
CA SER A 122 1.71 6.36 13.61
C SER A 122 0.26 5.97 13.93
N MET A 123 -0.51 5.66 12.90
CA MET A 123 -1.95 5.35 12.96
C MET A 123 -2.38 4.48 11.78
N GLY A 124 -3.41 3.67 11.97
CA GLY A 124 -4.04 2.89 10.89
C GLY A 124 -5.13 3.68 10.17
N ALA A 125 -5.59 3.16 9.02
CA ALA A 125 -6.68 3.74 8.25
C ALA A 125 -8.00 2.99 8.47
N SER A 126 -9.09 3.72 8.72
CA SER A 126 -10.46 3.22 8.91
C SER A 126 -11.46 4.22 8.28
N ASP A 127 -12.76 3.93 8.36
CA ASP A 127 -13.85 4.89 8.07
C ASP A 127 -14.32 5.67 9.31
N ASP A 128 -13.79 5.34 10.49
CA ASP A 128 -14.08 5.99 11.76
C ASP A 128 -12.82 6.40 12.54
N ASN A 129 -13.00 7.18 13.61
CA ASN A 129 -11.96 7.42 14.62
C ASN A 129 -12.19 6.43 15.76
N SER A 130 -11.37 5.39 15.84
CA SER A 130 -11.52 4.32 16.82
C SER A 130 -10.17 3.76 17.26
N VAL A 131 -10.20 2.80 18.20
CA VAL A 131 -9.01 2.03 18.60
C VAL A 131 -9.23 0.58 18.19
N PHE A 132 -8.38 0.09 17.30
CA PHE A 132 -8.41 -1.29 16.85
C PHE A 132 -7.48 -2.16 17.71
N ALA A 133 -7.92 -3.38 18.03
CA ALA A 133 -7.13 -4.37 18.76
C ALA A 133 -6.48 -5.34 17.77
N MET A 134 -5.16 -5.23 17.60
CA MET A 134 -4.38 -6.09 16.70
C MET A 134 -3.74 -7.23 17.48
N GLY A 135 -3.95 -8.48 17.04
CA GLY A 135 -3.26 -9.64 17.61
C GLY A 135 -1.77 -9.63 17.27
N VAL A 136 -0.90 -9.75 18.28
CA VAL A 136 0.56 -9.74 18.09
C VAL A 136 1.05 -11.17 17.86
N ASN A 137 1.31 -11.54 16.60
CA ASN A 137 1.97 -12.80 16.28
C ASN A 137 3.50 -12.66 16.49
N PRO A 138 4.14 -13.46 17.37
CA PRO A 138 5.58 -13.36 17.62
C PRO A 138 6.47 -13.66 16.39
N GLN A 139 5.95 -14.41 15.42
CA GLN A 139 6.67 -14.91 14.24
C GLN A 139 6.27 -14.22 12.93
N ASN A 140 5.27 -13.33 12.98
CA ASN A 140 4.85 -12.52 11.84
C ASN A 140 4.48 -11.11 12.32
N GLN A 141 5.41 -10.15 12.16
CA GLN A 141 5.22 -8.75 12.57
C GLN A 141 4.51 -7.89 11.51
N GLY A 142 4.13 -8.48 10.35
CA GLY A 142 3.33 -7.84 9.31
C GLY A 142 1.87 -8.32 9.31
N GLY A 143 1.66 -9.64 9.44
CA GLY A 143 0.34 -10.26 9.30
C GLY A 143 -0.68 -9.87 10.37
N VAL A 144 -1.69 -9.09 9.99
CA VAL A 144 -2.78 -8.67 10.88
C VAL A 144 -3.80 -9.80 11.00
N THR A 145 -3.74 -10.55 12.11
CA THR A 145 -4.87 -11.42 12.45
C THR A 145 -5.93 -10.58 13.16
N HIS A 146 -7.09 -10.39 12.52
CA HIS A 146 -8.29 -9.82 13.15
C HIS A 146 -8.90 -10.82 14.15
N VAL A 147 -8.24 -11.04 15.29
CA VAL A 147 -8.75 -11.89 16.37
C VAL A 147 -9.76 -11.08 17.20
N PRO A 148 -10.97 -11.59 17.45
CA PRO A 148 -11.89 -10.98 18.42
C PRO A 148 -11.22 -10.85 19.80
N LEU A 149 -11.59 -9.81 20.56
CA LEU A 149 -11.08 -9.47 21.90
C LEU A 149 -11.32 -10.53 23.01
N LEU A 150 -11.68 -11.77 22.66
CA LEU A 150 -12.26 -12.78 23.54
C LEU A 150 -11.43 -14.07 23.69
N GLU A 151 -10.26 -14.17 23.06
CA GLU A 151 -9.34 -15.30 23.30
C GLU A 151 -8.44 -15.03 24.52
N GLU A 152 -8.68 -15.77 25.61
CA GLU A 152 -7.83 -15.71 26.80
C GLU A 152 -6.38 -16.12 26.48
N GLY A 153 -5.43 -15.22 26.79
CA GLY A 153 -3.99 -15.43 26.56
C GLY A 153 -3.44 -14.81 25.27
N ALA A 154 -4.29 -14.34 24.35
CA ALA A 154 -3.83 -13.57 23.19
C ALA A 154 -3.25 -12.21 23.61
N LYS A 155 -2.09 -11.85 23.06
CA LYS A 155 -1.47 -10.52 23.27
C LYS A 155 -1.98 -9.56 22.20
N PHE A 156 -2.63 -8.48 22.62
CA PHE A 156 -3.15 -7.45 21.74
C PHE A 156 -2.35 -6.16 21.84
N MET A 157 -2.20 -5.45 20.73
CA MET A 157 -1.78 -4.06 20.66
C MET A 157 -2.99 -3.19 20.37
N GLN A 158 -3.17 -2.10 21.12
CA GLN A 158 -4.14 -1.06 20.80
C GLN A 158 -3.54 -0.09 19.79
N ILE A 159 -4.24 0.10 18.67
CA ILE A 159 -3.80 0.93 17.55
C ILE A 159 -4.86 2.00 17.28
N PRO A 160 -4.52 3.30 17.26
CA PRO A 160 -5.43 4.33 16.80
C PRO A 160 -5.65 4.15 15.30
N VAL A 161 -6.91 4.17 14.87
CA VAL A 161 -7.29 4.20 13.45
C VAL A 161 -8.14 5.44 13.17
N VAL A 162 -7.95 6.03 12.00
CA VAL A 162 -8.59 7.29 11.60
C VAL A 162 -9.04 7.26 10.13
N PRO A 163 -10.00 8.11 9.73
CA PRO A 163 -10.27 8.39 8.33
C PRO A 163 -9.10 9.15 7.72
N LEU A 164 -8.50 8.64 6.63
CA LEU A 164 -7.40 9.31 5.93
C LEU A 164 -7.80 10.72 5.44
N ASP A 165 -9.09 10.95 5.13
CA ASP A 165 -9.66 12.27 4.81
C ASP A 165 -9.60 13.29 5.97
N SER A 166 -9.20 12.87 7.18
CA SER A 166 -8.94 13.75 8.33
C SER A 166 -7.47 14.13 8.48
N VAL A 167 -6.56 13.41 7.81
CA VAL A 167 -5.11 13.58 7.90
C VAL A 167 -4.51 14.13 6.60
N LEU A 168 -4.98 13.65 5.45
CA LEU A 168 -4.52 14.06 4.13
C LEU A 168 -5.41 15.19 3.59
N PRO A 169 -4.92 16.45 3.51
CA PRO A 169 -5.68 17.55 2.93
C PRO A 169 -5.78 17.36 1.41
N SER A 170 -6.84 16.67 0.97
CA SER A 170 -7.11 16.29 -0.43
C SER A 170 -6.79 17.36 -1.50
N ASP A 171 -7.06 18.64 -1.22
CA ASP A 171 -6.78 19.74 -2.15
C ASP A 171 -5.27 19.95 -2.43
N ALA A 172 -4.39 19.63 -1.48
CA ALA A 172 -2.92 19.67 -1.67
C ALA A 172 -2.43 18.64 -2.71
N PHE A 173 -3.20 17.57 -2.92
CA PHE A 173 -2.89 16.46 -3.81
C PHE A 173 -3.62 16.56 -5.16
N SER A 174 -4.47 17.57 -5.36
CA SER A 174 -5.22 17.79 -6.60
C SER A 174 -4.35 18.20 -7.80
N LYS A 175 -3.15 18.73 -7.56
CA LYS A 175 -2.23 19.25 -8.58
C LYS A 175 -0.93 18.44 -8.73
N ARG A 176 -0.74 17.38 -7.94
CA ARG A 176 0.46 16.53 -7.94
C ARG A 176 0.08 15.11 -8.33
N PRO A 177 0.83 14.42 -9.20
CA PRO A 177 0.57 13.01 -9.49
C PRO A 177 0.68 12.16 -8.22
N VAL A 178 -0.35 11.42 -7.85
CA VAL A 178 -0.37 10.57 -6.64
C VAL A 178 -0.40 9.10 -7.01
N TYR A 179 0.52 8.33 -6.46
CA TYR A 179 0.39 6.88 -6.40
C TYR A 179 -0.06 6.46 -5.00
N LEU A 180 -1.05 5.57 -4.90
CA LEU A 180 -1.58 5.05 -3.63
C LEU A 180 -1.23 3.56 -3.48
N LYS A 181 -0.36 3.20 -2.55
CA LYS A 181 -0.19 1.82 -2.12
C LYS A 181 -0.97 1.62 -0.82
N MET A 182 -1.72 0.52 -0.70
CA MET A 182 -2.46 0.16 0.49
C MET A 182 -2.40 -1.35 0.69
N ASP A 183 -1.81 -1.75 1.80
CA ASP A 183 -1.63 -3.14 2.21
C ASP A 183 -1.76 -3.14 3.74
N ILE A 184 -2.95 -3.45 4.23
CA ILE A 184 -3.32 -3.39 5.65
C ILE A 184 -4.08 -4.65 6.09
N GLU A 185 -3.83 -5.76 5.39
CA GLU A 185 -4.15 -7.13 5.80
C GLU A 185 -5.66 -7.35 6.13
N GLY A 186 -6.55 -6.62 5.45
CA GLY A 186 -7.99 -6.72 5.57
C GLY A 186 -8.73 -5.46 6.01
N GLY A 187 -8.03 -4.35 6.22
CA GLY A 187 -8.63 -3.06 6.57
C GLY A 187 -9.14 -2.25 5.37
N GLU A 188 -8.85 -2.68 4.13
CA GLU A 188 -8.84 -1.83 2.93
C GLU A 188 -10.22 -1.21 2.65
N CYS A 189 -11.30 -1.96 2.82
CA CYS A 189 -12.67 -1.45 2.64
C CYS A 189 -12.96 -0.21 3.49
N ARG A 190 -12.55 -0.23 4.76
CA ARG A 190 -12.80 0.87 5.70
C ARG A 190 -11.87 2.04 5.40
N ALA A 191 -10.59 1.76 5.14
CA ALA A 191 -9.64 2.78 4.71
C ALA A 191 -10.10 3.51 3.44
N LEU A 192 -10.57 2.78 2.41
CA LEU A 192 -11.13 3.34 1.18
C LEU A 192 -12.38 4.20 1.44
N ARG A 193 -13.28 3.78 2.34
CA ARG A 193 -14.45 4.57 2.76
C ARG A 193 -14.06 5.84 3.52
N GLY A 194 -13.04 5.77 4.38
CA GLY A 194 -12.48 6.90 5.13
C GLY A 194 -11.58 7.85 4.32
N MET A 195 -11.34 7.54 3.04
CA MET A 195 -10.57 8.37 2.10
C MET A 195 -11.35 8.81 0.85
N ARG A 196 -12.69 8.73 0.90
CA ARG A 196 -13.56 9.04 -0.25
C ARG A 196 -13.33 10.45 -0.82
N ARG A 197 -13.12 11.48 0.00
CA ARG A 197 -12.86 12.85 -0.48
C ARG A 197 -11.49 12.96 -1.15
N PHE A 198 -10.49 12.27 -0.60
CA PHE A 198 -9.16 12.14 -1.20
C PHE A 198 -9.24 11.46 -2.57
N LEU A 199 -9.93 10.32 -2.68
CA LEU A 199 -10.09 9.58 -3.95
C LEU A 199 -10.81 10.39 -5.03
N GLN A 200 -11.72 11.30 -4.65
CA GLN A 200 -12.46 12.18 -5.56
C GLN A 200 -11.66 13.41 -6.03
N LYS A 201 -10.60 13.80 -5.31
CA LYS A 201 -9.91 15.09 -5.52
C LYS A 201 -8.42 14.97 -5.86
N ALA A 202 -7.74 13.93 -5.39
CA ALA A 202 -6.32 13.72 -5.68
C ALA A 202 -6.12 13.34 -7.14
N ASN A 203 -5.05 13.83 -7.76
CA ASN A 203 -4.68 13.48 -9.13
C ASN A 203 -3.99 12.10 -9.15
N LEU A 204 -4.79 11.05 -8.98
CA LEU A 204 -4.33 9.67 -8.86
C LEU A 204 -3.88 9.12 -10.21
N ILE A 205 -2.62 8.65 -10.28
CA ILE A 205 -2.01 8.05 -11.48
C ILE A 205 -1.92 6.52 -11.42
N GLY A 206 -2.14 5.93 -10.25
CA GLY A 206 -2.06 4.48 -10.06
C GLY A 206 -2.16 4.07 -8.59
N ALA A 207 -2.46 2.80 -8.36
CA ALA A 207 -2.54 2.23 -7.03
C ALA A 207 -2.25 0.73 -7.03
N ALA A 208 -1.76 0.28 -5.87
CA ALA A 208 -1.46 -1.10 -5.56
C ALA A 208 -2.20 -1.46 -4.26
N PHE A 209 -3.10 -2.45 -4.33
CA PHE A 209 -3.92 -2.89 -3.20
C PHE A 209 -3.71 -4.38 -2.92
N GLU A 210 -3.44 -4.75 -1.66
CA GLU A 210 -3.66 -6.13 -1.24
C GLU A 210 -5.17 -6.39 -1.16
N THR A 211 -5.65 -7.46 -1.80
CA THR A 211 -7.09 -7.80 -1.78
C THR A 211 -7.29 -9.31 -1.65
N ASP A 212 -7.33 -9.84 -0.43
CA ASP A 212 -7.59 -11.28 -0.20
C ASP A 212 -9.02 -11.59 0.31
N LYS A 213 -9.94 -10.62 0.25
CA LYS A 213 -11.32 -10.78 0.72
C LYS A 213 -12.32 -10.33 -0.34
N SER A 214 -13.41 -11.10 -0.48
CA SER A 214 -14.53 -10.79 -1.39
C SER A 214 -15.16 -9.42 -1.11
N GLU A 215 -15.13 -8.99 0.15
CA GLU A 215 -15.54 -7.65 0.60
C GLU A 215 -14.68 -6.54 -0.01
N THR A 216 -13.36 -6.72 -0.11
CA THR A 216 -12.44 -5.75 -0.72
C THR A 216 -12.73 -5.56 -2.21
N ILE A 217 -13.05 -6.64 -2.92
CA ILE A 217 -13.50 -6.57 -4.32
C ILE A 217 -14.85 -5.83 -4.42
N ALA A 218 -15.80 -6.08 -3.53
CA ALA A 218 -17.09 -5.39 -3.52
C ALA A 218 -16.93 -3.88 -3.24
N CYS A 219 -16.12 -3.50 -2.25
CA CYS A 219 -15.87 -2.10 -1.90
C CYS A 219 -15.05 -1.36 -2.97
N CYS A 220 -14.07 -2.03 -3.58
CA CYS A 220 -13.35 -1.50 -4.74
C CYS A 220 -14.31 -1.20 -5.90
N ASN A 221 -15.28 -2.10 -6.19
CA ASN A 221 -16.30 -1.84 -7.21
C ASN A 221 -17.27 -0.71 -6.82
N GLU A 222 -17.58 -0.54 -5.53
CA GLU A 222 -18.43 0.53 -4.99
C GLU A 222 -17.80 1.92 -5.17
N LEU A 223 -16.49 2.04 -4.90
CA LEU A 223 -15.79 3.32 -4.77
C LEU A 223 -14.93 3.71 -5.98
N MET A 224 -14.46 2.74 -6.75
CA MET A 224 -13.46 2.98 -7.82
C MET A 224 -14.05 2.90 -9.23
N ARG A 225 -15.31 2.46 -9.40
CA ARG A 225 -16.00 2.53 -10.70
C ARG A 225 -16.61 3.92 -10.95
N PRO A 226 -16.65 4.39 -12.22
CA PRO A 226 -17.44 5.55 -12.60
C PRO A 226 -18.93 5.41 -12.20
N PRO A 227 -19.62 6.51 -11.86
CA PRO A 227 -19.19 7.91 -11.97
C PRO A 227 -18.31 8.41 -10.81
N ASN A 228 -18.07 7.59 -9.77
CA ASN A 228 -17.47 8.04 -8.51
C ASN A 228 -15.95 7.84 -8.40
N GLY A 229 -15.35 7.04 -9.27
CA GLY A 229 -13.92 6.69 -9.25
C GLY A 229 -13.14 7.17 -10.48
N ALA A 230 -11.88 7.54 -10.26
CA ALA A 230 -10.94 8.03 -11.27
C ALA A 230 -9.90 6.96 -11.70
N PHE A 231 -10.13 5.69 -11.37
CA PHE A 231 -9.10 4.65 -11.43
C PHE A 231 -9.09 3.85 -12.74
N GLN A 232 -8.06 4.06 -13.56
CA GLN A 232 -7.80 3.26 -14.77
C GLN A 232 -6.73 2.16 -14.57
N LEU A 233 -6.06 2.10 -13.41
CA LEU A 233 -4.99 1.15 -13.11
C LEU A 233 -5.14 0.49 -11.73
N LEU A 234 -5.65 -0.74 -11.69
CA LEU A 234 -5.67 -1.57 -10.48
C LEU A 234 -4.93 -2.89 -10.73
N ARG A 235 -3.93 -3.19 -9.89
CA ARG A 235 -3.24 -4.49 -9.81
C ARG A 235 -3.64 -5.21 -8.51
N PHE A 236 -3.84 -6.52 -8.58
CA PHE A 236 -4.55 -7.35 -7.59
C PHE A 236 -3.92 -8.76 -7.40
N HIS A 237 -3.00 -9.04 -6.48
CA HIS A 237 -2.55 -10.43 -6.16
C HIS A 237 -3.04 -10.67 -4.73
N GLN A 238 -2.93 -11.92 -4.29
CA GLN A 238 -2.41 -12.16 -2.94
C GLN A 238 -0.92 -11.67 -2.96
N SER A 239 -0.67 -10.37 -2.67
CA SER A 239 0.52 -9.52 -3.04
C SER A 239 0.61 -8.81 -4.44
N LEU A 240 -0.39 -8.01 -4.91
CA LEU A 240 -0.29 -7.00 -6.04
C LEU A 240 -0.23 -7.33 -7.61
N CYS A 241 -0.93 -8.33 -8.23
CA CYS A 241 -1.10 -8.73 -9.66
C CYS A 241 -2.07 -9.97 -9.90
N PRO A 242 -3.13 -9.96 -10.76
CA PRO A 242 -4.25 -10.95 -10.77
C PRO A 242 -4.20 -12.15 -11.72
N TYR A 243 -5.05 -13.14 -11.42
CA TYR A 243 -5.19 -14.43 -12.13
C TYR A 243 -6.65 -14.72 -12.56
N ASP A 244 -6.84 -15.69 -13.48
CA ASP A 244 -8.16 -16.19 -13.89
C ASP A 244 -8.98 -16.84 -12.75
N GLN A 245 -10.24 -17.17 -13.03
CA GLN A 245 -11.17 -17.74 -12.04
C GLN A 245 -10.67 -19.05 -11.38
N ASP A 246 -9.77 -19.78 -12.06
CA ASP A 246 -9.19 -21.03 -11.58
C ASP A 246 -7.78 -20.83 -10.98
N ARG A 247 -7.31 -19.58 -10.88
CA ARG A 247 -5.97 -19.16 -10.42
C ARG A 247 -4.80 -19.72 -11.25
N ARG A 248 -5.01 -20.05 -12.53
CA ARG A 248 -4.01 -20.72 -13.37
C ARG A 248 -3.20 -19.79 -14.27
N ASN A 249 -3.82 -18.76 -14.83
CA ASN A 249 -3.17 -17.82 -15.77
C ASN A 249 -3.22 -16.38 -15.24
N LYS A 250 -2.15 -15.61 -15.47
CA LYS A 250 -2.15 -14.16 -15.24
C LYS A 250 -3.05 -13.47 -16.27
N LEU A 251 -3.87 -12.52 -15.83
CA LEU A 251 -4.76 -11.78 -16.75
C LEU A 251 -4.05 -10.58 -17.40
N PRO A 252 -4.31 -10.30 -18.69
CA PRO A 252 -3.92 -9.04 -19.33
C PRO A 252 -4.45 -7.83 -18.57
N PHE A 253 -3.69 -6.74 -18.61
CA PHE A 253 -3.97 -5.52 -17.86
C PHE A 253 -5.26 -4.82 -18.31
N GLU A 254 -5.61 -4.92 -19.60
CA GLU A 254 -6.84 -4.35 -20.16
C GLU A 254 -8.12 -5.09 -19.75
N ASP A 255 -8.03 -6.36 -19.35
CA ASP A 255 -9.20 -7.17 -18.93
C ASP A 255 -9.67 -6.86 -17.49
N LEU A 256 -8.85 -6.17 -16.69
CA LEU A 256 -9.04 -6.03 -15.24
C LEU A 256 -10.24 -5.15 -14.86
N CYS A 257 -10.67 -4.25 -15.74
CA CYS A 257 -11.89 -3.45 -15.57
C CYS A 257 -13.15 -4.15 -16.11
N PHE A 258 -13.00 -5.18 -16.96
CA PHE A 258 -14.08 -5.77 -17.75
C PHE A 258 -14.60 -7.14 -17.27
N LEU A 259 -14.21 -7.57 -16.06
CA LEU A 259 -14.78 -8.74 -15.39
C LEU A 259 -16.29 -8.55 -15.09
N LYS A 260 -17.12 -8.84 -16.10
CA LYS A 260 -18.56 -9.04 -15.95
C LYS A 260 -18.78 -10.30 -15.12
N PRO A 261 -19.62 -10.27 -14.07
CA PRO A 261 -20.11 -11.51 -13.46
C PRO A 261 -20.90 -12.29 -14.52
N LYS A 262 -20.58 -13.59 -14.69
CA LYS A 262 -21.09 -14.46 -15.77
C LYS A 262 -22.63 -14.60 -15.84
N ASN A 263 -23.39 -14.07 -14.87
CA ASN A 263 -24.85 -14.22 -14.75
C ASN A 263 -25.60 -12.92 -14.36
N VAL A 264 -25.07 -11.73 -14.60
CA VAL A 264 -25.85 -10.48 -14.44
C VAL A 264 -26.12 -9.86 -15.81
N ALA A 265 -27.40 -9.86 -16.21
CA ALA A 265 -27.85 -9.19 -17.42
C ALA A 265 -27.54 -7.67 -17.33
N PRO A 266 -27.17 -7.01 -18.45
CA PRO A 266 -26.85 -5.59 -18.42
C PRO A 266 -28.07 -4.77 -18.01
N ALA A 267 -27.90 -3.89 -17.02
CA ALA A 267 -28.86 -2.81 -16.79
C ALA A 267 -28.91 -1.93 -18.05
N VAL A 268 -30.13 -1.61 -18.49
CA VAL A 268 -30.38 -0.96 -19.78
C VAL A 268 -29.92 0.50 -19.77
N GLY A 269 -29.13 0.88 -20.78
CA GLY A 269 -29.06 2.26 -21.27
C GLY A 269 -27.99 3.18 -20.68
N MET A 270 -26.72 2.95 -21.01
CA MET A 270 -25.71 4.03 -21.06
C MET A 270 -24.80 3.85 -22.29
N ASN A 271 -25.05 4.65 -23.33
CA ASN A 271 -24.10 4.82 -24.44
C ASN A 271 -23.05 5.86 -24.04
N ALA A 272 -21.81 5.43 -23.83
CA ALA A 272 -20.65 6.31 -23.69
C ALA A 272 -19.66 6.03 -24.83
N THR A 273 -19.72 6.87 -25.86
CA THR A 273 -18.73 6.91 -26.95
C THR A 273 -17.50 7.69 -26.48
N TRP A 274 -16.32 7.07 -26.56
CA TRP A 274 -15.05 7.68 -26.21
C TRP A 274 -14.41 8.35 -27.45
N PRO A 275 -13.59 9.41 -27.30
CA PRO A 275 -12.99 10.10 -28.44
C PRO A 275 -11.87 9.28 -29.11
N ASP A 276 -11.97 9.12 -30.43
CA ASP A 276 -11.16 8.22 -31.29
C ASP A 276 -9.66 8.57 -31.45
N ASN A 277 -9.11 9.46 -30.60
CA ASN A 277 -7.89 10.22 -30.94
C ASN A 277 -6.61 9.73 -30.23
N MET A 278 -6.67 8.71 -29.37
CA MET A 278 -5.49 8.15 -28.68
C MET A 278 -5.04 6.81 -29.29
N ILE A 279 -4.11 6.90 -30.25
CA ILE A 279 -3.41 5.73 -30.79
C ILE A 279 -2.34 5.30 -29.79
N TRP A 280 -2.69 4.39 -28.88
CA TRP A 280 -1.72 3.70 -28.03
C TRP A 280 -1.02 2.61 -28.85
N LYS A 281 0.30 2.75 -29.03
CA LYS A 281 1.14 1.67 -29.55
C LYS A 281 1.54 0.76 -28.38
N PRO A 282 1.47 -0.58 -28.53
CA PRO A 282 1.98 -1.51 -27.53
C PRO A 282 3.50 -1.36 -27.38
N CYS A 283 3.98 -1.55 -26.15
CA CYS A 283 5.39 -1.81 -25.84
C CYS A 283 5.61 -3.33 -25.82
#